data_AF-A0A5J4KW89-F1
#
_entry.id   AF-A0A5J4KW89-F1
#
_cell.length_a   1.000
_cell.length_b   1.000
_cell.length_c   1.000
_cell.angle_alpha   90.00
_cell.angle_beta   90.00
_cell.angle_gamma   90.00
#
_symmetry.space_group_name_H-M   'P 1'
#
loop_
_entity.id
_entity.type
_entity.pdbx_description
1 polymer ?
#
loop_
_entity_poly.entity_id
_entity_poly.type
_entity_poly.pdbx_seq_one_letter_code
_entity_poly.pdbx_strand_id
1 'polypeptide(L)'
;MNMSGKTQLDHLRHLLYQDPTLQNKDLNINLQGGVAFWFHQNLQRVMMQAKDARDKNNVNTTKNDAIKILDYIDGTQYVSRDVPPKTKILVDSKIARIALLTLDSEHEKPTGFDRLMGHHLTGLIEAPAITADEKQQINQVNAALNRIVDMLGQIHNDATKLVANPNDTNSLDDLYTQSTNAYYGQFDSATGDRTGGAIWIYDHIQHLSSFTVKKYGA
;
A
#
# COMPACT_ATOMS: atom_id res chain seq x y z
N MET A 1 0.00 5.41 -21.09
CA MET A 1 -1.29 5.94 -20.56
C MET A 1 -1.65 7.19 -21.36
N ASN A 2 -2.89 7.29 -21.83
CA ASN A 2 -3.35 8.44 -22.62
C ASN A 2 -3.56 9.65 -21.69
N MET A 3 -2.89 10.78 -21.95
CA MET A 3 -2.73 11.92 -21.04
C MET A 3 -3.77 13.05 -21.19
N SER A 4 -4.94 12.79 -21.78
CA SER A 4 -5.97 13.84 -21.92
C SER A 4 -6.93 13.89 -20.72
N GLY A 5 -6.70 14.83 -19.80
CA GLY A 5 -7.74 15.51 -19.03
C GLY A 5 -8.58 14.66 -18.06
N LYS A 6 -7.96 13.88 -17.18
CA LYS A 6 -8.71 13.34 -16.02
C LYS A 6 -9.00 14.47 -15.03
N THR A 7 -10.26 14.59 -14.64
CA THR A 7 -10.71 15.63 -13.69
C THR A 7 -10.30 15.26 -12.25
N GLN A 8 -10.36 16.22 -11.33
CA GLN A 8 -10.22 15.95 -9.89
C GLN A 8 -11.12 14.78 -9.45
N LEU A 9 -12.37 14.77 -9.93
CA LEU A 9 -13.35 13.73 -9.64
C LEU A 9 -12.91 12.35 -10.16
N ASP A 10 -12.29 12.27 -11.33
CA ASP A 10 -11.79 11.00 -11.86
C ASP A 10 -10.66 10.45 -11.01
N HIS A 11 -9.72 11.29 -10.58
CA HIS A 11 -8.65 10.87 -9.68
C HIS A 11 -9.19 10.40 -8.32
N LEU A 12 -10.16 11.11 -7.73
CA LEU A 12 -10.83 10.67 -6.49
C LEU A 12 -11.58 9.35 -6.68
N ARG A 13 -12.30 9.17 -7.80
CA ARG A 13 -12.99 7.92 -8.12
C ARG A 13 -12.03 6.73 -8.23
N HIS A 14 -10.89 6.91 -8.88
CA HIS A 14 -9.87 5.86 -8.98
C HIS A 14 -9.29 5.51 -7.60
N LEU A 15 -9.00 6.51 -6.77
CA LEU A 15 -8.47 6.29 -5.42
C LEU A 15 -9.48 5.60 -4.49
N LEU A 16 -10.78 5.93 -4.58
CA LEU A 16 -11.79 5.53 -3.59
C LEU A 16 -12.73 4.42 -4.03
N TYR A 17 -13.03 4.30 -5.33
CA TYR A 17 -14.14 3.45 -5.80
C TYR A 17 -13.76 2.45 -6.88
N GLN A 18 -13.13 2.89 -7.97
CA GLN A 18 -12.86 2.01 -9.11
C GLN A 18 -11.75 2.60 -9.97
N ASP A 19 -10.63 1.87 -10.09
CA ASP A 19 -9.53 2.22 -11.00
C ASP A 19 -9.43 1.22 -12.18
N PRO A 20 -9.19 1.68 -13.43
CA PRO A 20 -9.04 0.81 -14.59
C PRO A 20 -7.99 -0.30 -14.44
N THR A 21 -6.91 -0.07 -13.69
CA THR A 21 -5.88 -1.08 -13.40
C THR A 21 -6.46 -2.21 -12.55
N LEU A 22 -7.26 -1.86 -11.53
CA LEU A 22 -7.97 -2.83 -10.68
C LEU A 22 -9.03 -3.60 -11.45
N GLN A 23 -9.63 -2.98 -12.47
CA GLN A 23 -10.64 -3.62 -13.33
C GLN A 23 -10.05 -4.42 -14.49
N ASN A 24 -8.73 -4.51 -14.61
CA ASN A 24 -8.10 -5.14 -15.75
C ASN A 24 -8.41 -6.65 -15.79
N LYS A 25 -9.29 -7.04 -16.73
CA LYS A 25 -9.73 -8.43 -16.93
C LYS A 25 -8.69 -9.24 -17.70
N ASP A 26 -7.91 -8.61 -18.56
CA ASP A 26 -6.86 -9.28 -19.34
C ASP A 26 -5.75 -9.83 -18.43
N LEU A 27 -5.52 -9.16 -17.29
CA LEU A 27 -4.59 -9.59 -16.24
C LEU A 27 -5.26 -10.40 -15.12
N ASN A 28 -6.54 -10.73 -15.27
CA ASN A 28 -7.37 -11.43 -14.29
C ASN A 28 -7.40 -10.74 -12.90
N ILE A 29 -7.35 -9.40 -12.84
CA ILE A 29 -7.30 -8.63 -11.59
C ILE A 29 -8.70 -8.38 -11.04
N ASN A 30 -9.63 -7.82 -11.82
CA ASN A 30 -11.04 -7.58 -11.49
C ASN A 30 -11.35 -7.42 -9.97
N LEU A 31 -10.69 -6.45 -9.33
CA LEU A 31 -10.80 -6.12 -7.92
C LEU A 31 -11.77 -4.95 -7.74
N GLN A 32 -12.79 -5.10 -6.89
CA GLN A 32 -13.75 -4.03 -6.59
C GLN A 32 -13.18 -3.08 -5.53
N GLY A 33 -13.49 -1.79 -5.61
CA GLY A 33 -12.94 -0.76 -4.73
C GLY A 33 -11.83 0.06 -5.39
N GLY A 34 -11.40 1.12 -4.69
CA GLY A 34 -10.36 2.03 -5.16
C GLY A 34 -8.94 1.58 -4.79
N VAL A 35 -7.95 2.26 -5.38
CA VAL A 35 -6.52 2.01 -5.13
C VAL A 35 -6.17 2.14 -3.65
N ALA A 36 -6.68 3.17 -2.97
CA ALA A 36 -6.36 3.42 -1.56
C ALA A 36 -6.92 2.32 -0.63
N PHE A 37 -8.08 1.75 -0.98
CA PHE A 37 -8.67 0.63 -0.24
C PHE A 37 -7.77 -0.61 -0.32
N TRP A 38 -7.33 -0.99 -1.51
CA TRP A 38 -6.51 -2.19 -1.68
C TRP A 38 -5.10 -2.03 -1.11
N PHE A 39 -4.49 -0.84 -1.24
CA PHE A 39 -3.24 -0.54 -0.56
C PHE A 39 -3.36 -0.71 0.96
N HIS A 40 -4.41 -0.13 1.56
CA HIS A 40 -4.71 -0.29 2.98
C HIS A 40 -4.91 -1.76 3.37
N GLN A 41 -5.74 -2.50 2.63
CA GLN A 41 -6.04 -3.91 2.93
C GLN A 41 -4.80 -4.80 2.82
N ASN A 42 -3.99 -4.63 1.78
CA ASN A 42 -2.80 -5.44 1.57
C ASN A 42 -1.74 -5.14 2.64
N LEU A 43 -1.58 -3.88 3.04
CA LEU A 43 -0.67 -3.52 4.13
C LEU A 43 -1.15 -4.04 5.50
N GLN A 44 -2.47 -4.09 5.72
CA GLN A 44 -3.03 -4.78 6.89
C GLN A 44 -2.62 -6.25 6.92
N ARG A 45 -2.69 -6.93 5.76
CA ARG A 45 -2.28 -8.35 5.66
C ARG A 45 -0.80 -8.51 5.97
N VAL A 46 0.06 -7.65 5.45
CA VAL A 46 1.51 -7.64 5.76
C VAL A 46 1.74 -7.53 7.27
N MET A 47 1.13 -6.55 7.94
CA MET A 47 1.25 -6.38 9.39
C MET A 47 0.73 -7.61 10.17
N MET A 48 -0.40 -8.18 9.74
CA MET A 48 -0.94 -9.38 10.38
C MET A 48 0.00 -10.58 10.25
N GLN A 49 0.64 -10.79 9.10
CA GLN A 49 1.61 -11.88 8.92
C GLN A 49 2.89 -11.63 9.72
N ALA A 50 3.38 -10.39 9.78
CA ALA A 50 4.54 -10.05 10.59
C ALA A 50 4.29 -10.30 12.08
N LYS A 51 3.08 -9.96 12.57
CA LYS A 51 2.63 -10.29 13.92
C LYS A 51 2.58 -11.80 14.15
N ASP A 52 2.02 -12.56 13.21
CA ASP A 52 1.89 -14.01 13.33
C ASP A 52 3.27 -14.71 13.38
N ALA A 53 4.18 -14.28 12.50
CA ALA A 53 5.57 -14.74 12.46
C ALA A 53 6.27 -14.50 13.82
N ARG A 54 6.12 -13.30 14.37
CA ARG A 54 6.76 -12.91 15.64
C ARG A 54 6.17 -13.65 16.84
N ASP A 55 4.85 -13.64 16.98
CA ASP A 55 4.19 -14.11 18.19
C ASP A 55 4.21 -15.64 18.32
N LYS A 56 4.12 -16.36 17.20
CA LYS A 56 4.21 -17.83 17.23
C LYS A 56 5.64 -18.31 17.36
N ASN A 57 6.61 -17.52 16.89
CA ASN A 57 8.05 -17.80 16.98
C ASN A 57 8.39 -19.25 16.60
N ASN A 58 7.84 -19.70 15.47
CA ASN A 58 8.01 -21.06 14.94
C ASN A 58 8.60 -20.99 13.53
N VAL A 59 9.68 -21.72 13.29
CA VAL A 59 10.44 -21.73 12.02
C VAL A 59 9.55 -21.85 10.78
N ASN A 60 8.58 -22.78 10.78
CA ASN A 60 7.73 -23.00 9.60
C ASN A 60 6.73 -21.87 9.42
N THR A 61 6.17 -21.35 10.51
CA THR A 61 5.26 -20.21 10.47
C THR A 61 5.99 -18.96 10.01
N THR A 62 7.12 -18.61 10.65
CA THR A 62 7.93 -17.45 10.30
C THR A 62 8.33 -17.47 8.82
N LYS A 63 8.78 -18.62 8.31
CA LYS A 63 9.12 -18.76 6.89
C LYS A 63 7.92 -18.56 5.97
N ASN A 64 6.78 -19.20 6.27
CA ASN A 64 5.59 -19.09 5.43
C ASN A 64 5.00 -17.68 5.45
N ASP A 65 5.01 -17.01 6.60
CA ASP A 65 4.50 -15.66 6.75
C ASP A 65 5.42 -14.63 6.08
N ALA A 66 6.74 -14.82 6.15
CA ALA A 66 7.69 -14.05 5.36
C ALA A 66 7.45 -14.20 3.84
N ILE A 67 7.18 -15.42 3.35
CA ILE A 67 6.82 -15.64 1.94
C ILE A 67 5.52 -14.92 1.58
N LYS A 68 4.48 -14.99 2.41
CA LYS A 68 3.22 -14.26 2.16
C LYS A 68 3.43 -12.74 2.12
N ILE A 69 4.31 -12.21 2.96
CA ILE A 69 4.67 -10.80 2.97
C ILE A 69 5.30 -10.43 1.62
N LEU A 70 6.28 -11.20 1.15
CA LEU A 70 6.90 -10.99 -0.17
C LEU A 70 5.89 -11.13 -1.31
N ASP A 71 4.94 -12.08 -1.23
CA ASP A 71 3.87 -12.20 -2.23
C ASP A 71 3.05 -10.90 -2.36
N TYR A 72 2.80 -10.19 -1.25
CA TYR A 72 2.10 -8.89 -1.28
C TYR A 72 3.01 -7.75 -1.73
N ILE A 73 4.28 -7.75 -1.33
CA ILE A 73 5.21 -6.64 -1.60
C ILE A 73 5.68 -6.63 -3.05
N ASP A 74 6.12 -7.78 -3.55
CA ASP A 74 6.74 -7.92 -4.88
C ASP A 74 5.72 -8.30 -5.94
N GLY A 75 4.58 -8.82 -5.48
CA GLY A 75 3.56 -9.38 -6.33
C GLY A 75 4.02 -10.67 -7.03
N THR A 76 3.04 -11.30 -7.67
CA THR A 76 3.21 -12.55 -8.41
C THR A 76 4.22 -12.49 -9.56
N GLN A 77 4.57 -11.29 -10.05
CA GLN A 77 5.52 -11.12 -11.14
C GLN A 77 6.98 -11.25 -10.68
N TYR A 78 7.30 -10.80 -9.47
CA TYR A 78 8.68 -10.64 -9.03
C TYR A 78 9.07 -11.41 -7.77
N VAL A 79 8.11 -11.88 -6.96
CA VAL A 79 8.39 -12.60 -5.70
C VAL A 79 9.33 -13.81 -5.88
N SER A 80 9.32 -14.47 -7.03
CA SER A 80 10.20 -15.62 -7.31
C SER A 80 11.71 -15.28 -7.26
N ARG A 81 12.08 -14.00 -7.24
CA ARG A 81 13.47 -13.54 -7.08
C ARG A 81 13.97 -13.70 -5.64
N ASP A 82 13.07 -13.59 -4.67
CA ASP A 82 13.41 -13.46 -3.25
C ASP A 82 13.03 -14.72 -2.43
N VAL A 83 12.46 -15.73 -3.09
CA VAL A 83 12.09 -17.02 -2.47
C VAL A 83 12.78 -18.20 -3.17
N PRO A 84 12.92 -19.36 -2.50
CA PRO A 84 13.50 -20.55 -3.12
C PRO A 84 12.77 -20.95 -4.42
N PRO A 85 13.49 -21.51 -5.41
CA PRO A 85 12.87 -21.95 -6.65
C PRO A 85 11.70 -22.90 -6.41
N LYS A 86 10.63 -22.76 -7.20
CA LYS A 86 9.38 -23.55 -7.12
C LYS A 86 8.55 -23.32 -5.85
N THR A 87 8.87 -22.30 -5.06
CA THR A 87 7.96 -21.81 -4.01
C THR A 87 6.64 -21.38 -4.65
N LYS A 88 5.52 -21.80 -4.07
CA LYS A 88 4.18 -21.43 -4.53
C LYS A 88 3.80 -20.09 -3.92
N ILE A 89 2.99 -19.31 -4.64
CA ILE A 89 2.29 -18.16 -4.07
C ILE A 89 1.36 -18.67 -2.95
N LEU A 90 1.49 -18.09 -1.77
CA LEU A 90 0.78 -18.49 -0.54
C LEU A 90 -0.43 -17.58 -0.23
N VAL A 91 -0.54 -16.45 -0.92
CA VAL A 91 -1.69 -15.54 -0.84
C VAL A 91 -2.60 -15.70 -2.06
N ASP A 92 -3.72 -14.98 -2.08
CA ASP A 92 -4.56 -14.92 -3.28
C ASP A 92 -3.79 -14.25 -4.44
N SER A 93 -3.42 -15.06 -5.44
CA SER A 93 -2.68 -14.64 -6.62
C SER A 93 -3.38 -13.53 -7.44
N LYS A 94 -4.70 -13.37 -7.30
CA LYS A 94 -5.46 -12.28 -7.92
C LYS A 94 -5.18 -10.96 -7.22
N ILE A 95 -5.14 -10.96 -5.89
CA ILE A 95 -4.81 -9.78 -5.08
C ILE A 95 -3.33 -9.42 -5.25
N ALA A 96 -2.43 -10.40 -5.18
CA ALA A 96 -0.99 -10.23 -5.37
C ALA A 96 -0.57 -9.96 -6.82
N ARG A 97 -1.52 -9.79 -7.76
CA ARG A 97 -1.19 -9.38 -9.13
C ARG A 97 -0.70 -7.93 -9.20
N ILE A 98 -1.14 -7.09 -8.26
CA ILE A 98 -0.64 -5.73 -8.07
C ILE A 98 0.19 -5.74 -6.79
N ALA A 99 1.49 -5.53 -6.96
CA ALA A 99 2.45 -5.45 -5.88
C ALA A 99 2.20 -4.20 -5.02
N LEU A 100 2.57 -4.22 -3.73
CA LEU A 100 2.59 -2.99 -2.92
C LEU A 100 3.68 -2.04 -3.40
N LEU A 101 4.83 -2.57 -3.84
CA LEU A 101 5.95 -1.82 -4.39
C LEU A 101 6.13 -2.08 -5.88
N THR A 102 6.46 -1.04 -6.64
CA THR A 102 6.94 -1.22 -8.01
C THR A 102 8.45 -1.48 -7.98
N LEU A 103 8.87 -2.72 -8.28
CA LEU A 103 10.27 -3.12 -8.26
C LEU A 103 10.98 -2.86 -9.60
N ASP A 104 10.23 -2.84 -10.70
CA ASP A 104 10.77 -2.63 -12.04
C ASP A 104 9.90 -1.63 -12.81
N SER A 105 10.22 -0.36 -12.65
CA SER A 105 9.40 0.75 -13.15
C SER A 105 9.18 0.75 -14.67
N GLU A 106 9.99 0.02 -15.42
CA GLU A 106 9.98 -0.05 -16.89
C GLU A 106 9.18 -1.25 -17.42
N HIS A 107 9.26 -2.40 -16.75
CA HIS A 107 8.70 -3.66 -17.26
C HIS A 107 7.54 -4.23 -16.42
N GLU A 108 7.35 -3.76 -15.19
CA GLU A 108 6.29 -4.21 -14.32
C GLU A 108 4.91 -3.84 -14.87
N LYS A 109 4.03 -4.84 -15.02
CA LYS A 109 2.68 -4.65 -15.57
C LYS A 109 1.67 -5.54 -14.84
N PRO A 110 0.78 -4.98 -14.01
CA PRO A 110 0.59 -3.55 -13.73
C PRO A 110 1.65 -3.02 -12.75
N THR A 111 1.90 -1.70 -12.74
CA THR A 111 2.73 -1.08 -11.70
C THR A 111 2.10 -1.26 -10.31
N GLY A 112 2.94 -1.30 -9.28
CA GLY A 112 2.54 -1.41 -7.88
C GLY A 112 1.66 -0.26 -7.36
N PHE A 113 1.05 -0.51 -6.20
CA PHE A 113 0.15 0.42 -5.53
C PHE A 113 0.83 1.74 -5.15
N ASP A 114 2.11 1.72 -4.78
CA ASP A 114 2.93 2.90 -4.51
C ASP A 114 2.86 3.93 -5.64
N ARG A 115 3.11 3.50 -6.88
CA ARG A 115 3.11 4.37 -8.05
C ARG A 115 1.70 4.68 -8.54
N LEU A 116 0.76 3.73 -8.44
CA LEU A 116 -0.65 4.00 -8.76
C LEU A 116 -1.23 5.09 -7.87
N MET A 117 -1.00 5.02 -6.55
CA MET A 117 -1.45 6.04 -5.61
C MET A 117 -0.78 7.38 -5.91
N GLY A 118 0.55 7.40 -6.05
CA GLY A 118 1.29 8.62 -6.37
C GLY A 118 0.80 9.30 -7.66
N HIS A 119 0.51 8.51 -8.71
CA HIS A 119 -0.04 9.03 -9.96
C HIS A 119 -1.37 9.77 -9.74
N HIS A 120 -2.30 9.19 -8.97
CA HIS A 120 -3.58 9.85 -8.74
C HIS A 120 -3.47 11.06 -7.83
N LEU A 121 -2.63 11.00 -6.79
CA LEU A 121 -2.40 12.12 -5.88
C LEU A 121 -1.77 13.33 -6.61
N THR A 122 -0.80 13.10 -7.49
CA THR A 122 -0.24 14.15 -8.35
C THR A 122 -1.30 14.75 -9.27
N GLY A 123 -2.14 13.91 -9.89
CA GLY A 123 -3.23 14.39 -10.74
C GLY A 123 -4.28 15.23 -9.99
N LEU A 124 -4.50 14.99 -8.69
CA LEU A 124 -5.32 15.87 -7.86
C LEU A 124 -4.68 17.24 -7.68
N ILE A 125 -3.37 17.31 -7.42
CA ILE A 125 -2.62 18.57 -7.26
C ILE A 125 -2.70 19.44 -8.53
N GLU A 126 -2.70 18.81 -9.70
CA GLU A 126 -2.70 19.48 -11.00
C GLU A 126 -4.11 19.87 -11.48
N ALA A 127 -5.17 19.47 -10.76
CA ALA A 127 -6.54 19.72 -11.18
C ALA A 127 -6.91 21.22 -11.03
N PRO A 128 -7.67 21.82 -11.99
CA PRO A 128 -7.94 23.26 -12.01
C PRO A 128 -8.72 23.84 -10.82
N ALA A 129 -9.45 23.01 -10.07
CA ALA A 129 -10.37 23.42 -9.02
C ALA A 129 -9.88 23.10 -7.60
N ILE A 130 -8.62 22.67 -7.44
CA ILE A 130 -8.08 22.32 -6.13
C ILE A 130 -7.85 23.57 -5.26
N THR A 131 -8.31 23.52 -4.02
CA THR A 131 -8.07 24.56 -3.01
C THR A 131 -6.67 24.46 -2.40
N ALA A 132 -6.21 25.53 -1.75
CA ALA A 132 -4.92 25.52 -1.05
C ALA A 132 -4.87 24.46 0.06
N ASP A 133 -5.98 24.31 0.80
CA ASP A 133 -6.10 23.34 1.90
C ASP A 133 -6.08 21.89 1.39
N GLU A 134 -6.81 21.58 0.32
CA GLU A 134 -6.75 20.26 -0.32
C GLU A 134 -5.34 19.94 -0.82
N LYS A 135 -4.66 20.92 -1.44
CA LYS A 135 -3.29 20.76 -1.91
C LYS A 135 -2.32 20.50 -0.76
N GLN A 136 -2.48 21.19 0.37
CA GLN A 136 -1.71 20.93 1.58
C GLN A 136 -1.96 19.51 2.10
N GLN A 137 -3.22 19.09 2.18
CA GLN A 137 -3.59 17.74 2.62
C GLN A 137 -3.01 16.65 1.69
N ILE A 138 -3.08 16.82 0.37
CA ILE A 138 -2.49 15.85 -0.59
C ILE A 138 -0.97 15.79 -0.44
N ASN A 139 -0.29 16.92 -0.21
CA ASN A 139 1.15 16.92 0.05
C ASN A 139 1.50 16.14 1.33
N GLN A 140 0.70 16.24 2.39
CA GLN A 140 0.89 15.46 3.61
C GLN A 140 0.65 13.95 3.35
N VAL A 141 -0.35 13.61 2.55
CA VAL A 141 -0.61 12.23 2.10
C VAL A 141 0.55 11.67 1.29
N ASN A 142 1.10 12.42 0.34
CA ASN A 142 2.27 12.02 -0.44
C ASN A 142 3.50 11.79 0.46
N ALA A 143 3.75 12.69 1.42
CA ALA A 143 4.84 12.51 2.37
C ALA A 143 4.66 11.25 3.24
N ALA A 144 3.44 10.96 3.69
CA ALA A 144 3.14 9.74 4.43
C ALA A 144 3.29 8.48 3.56
N LEU A 145 2.86 8.52 2.30
CA LEU A 145 3.01 7.42 1.35
C LEU A 145 4.48 7.08 1.13
N ASN A 146 5.34 8.09 0.90
CA ASN A 146 6.77 7.89 0.72
C ASN A 146 7.42 7.21 1.93
N ARG A 147 7.04 7.60 3.16
CA ARG A 147 7.53 6.90 4.37
C ARG A 147 7.08 5.45 4.41
N ILE A 148 5.86 5.13 3.98
CA ILE A 148 5.41 3.73 3.88
C ILE A 148 6.20 2.97 2.82
N VAL A 149 6.53 3.60 1.69
CA VAL A 149 7.38 2.98 0.67
C VAL A 149 8.77 2.65 1.24
N ASP A 150 9.37 3.57 2.00
CA ASP A 150 10.65 3.31 2.68
C ASP A 150 10.53 2.14 3.68
N MET A 151 9.47 2.12 4.50
CA MET A 151 9.20 1.01 5.43
C MET A 151 8.94 -0.32 4.72
N LEU A 152 8.22 -0.31 3.58
CA LEU A 152 8.00 -1.50 2.76
C LEU A 152 9.32 -2.06 2.21
N GLY A 153 10.27 -1.20 1.87
CA GLY A 153 11.63 -1.64 1.51
C GLY A 153 12.35 -2.33 2.66
N GLN A 154 12.17 -1.88 3.90
CA GLN A 154 12.74 -2.55 5.09
C GLN A 154 12.04 -3.89 5.36
N ILE A 155 10.70 -3.91 5.31
CA ILE A 155 9.87 -5.12 5.47
C ILE A 155 10.26 -6.18 4.42
N HIS A 156 10.50 -5.78 3.16
CA HIS A 156 10.99 -6.67 2.10
C HIS A 156 12.33 -7.31 2.46
N ASN A 157 13.30 -6.49 2.88
CA ASN A 157 14.64 -6.96 3.24
C ASN A 157 14.60 -7.95 4.41
N ASP A 158 13.80 -7.68 5.43
CA ASP A 158 13.66 -8.58 6.58
C ASP A 158 12.92 -9.86 6.24
N ALA A 159 11.83 -9.78 5.47
CA ALA A 159 11.13 -10.96 5.01
C ALA A 159 12.05 -11.87 4.19
N THR A 160 12.85 -11.30 3.29
CA THR A 160 13.85 -12.05 2.51
C THR A 160 14.87 -12.77 3.40
N LYS A 161 15.40 -12.09 4.42
CA LYS A 161 16.30 -12.72 5.41
C LYS A 161 15.60 -13.84 6.17
N LEU A 162 14.35 -13.65 6.59
CA LEU A 162 13.57 -14.63 7.34
C LEU A 162 13.17 -15.85 6.51
N VAL A 163 13.04 -15.73 5.18
CA VAL A 163 12.87 -16.89 4.30
C VAL A 163 14.12 -17.80 4.32
N ALA A 164 15.31 -17.19 4.38
CA ALA A 164 16.59 -17.89 4.43
C ALA A 164 16.94 -18.40 5.85
N ASN A 165 16.72 -17.56 6.86
CA ASN A 165 16.98 -17.83 8.27
C ASN A 165 15.77 -17.43 9.14
N PRO A 166 14.76 -18.30 9.29
CA PRO A 166 13.55 -17.98 10.06
C PRO A 166 13.78 -17.77 11.57
N ASN A 167 14.99 -18.03 12.08
CA ASN A 167 15.37 -17.80 13.48
C ASN A 167 16.08 -16.46 13.69
N ASP A 168 16.18 -15.60 12.67
CA ASP A 168 16.75 -14.26 12.82
C ASP A 168 15.80 -13.36 13.61
N THR A 169 16.01 -13.28 14.93
CA THR A 169 15.18 -12.50 15.84
C THR A 169 15.24 -11.00 15.57
N ASN A 170 16.37 -10.49 15.07
CA ASN A 170 16.51 -9.06 14.77
C ASN A 170 15.63 -8.67 13.60
N SER A 171 15.69 -9.44 12.50
CA SER A 171 14.79 -9.20 11.37
C SER A 171 13.33 -9.48 11.72
N LEU A 172 13.04 -10.41 12.64
CA LEU A 172 11.67 -10.66 13.08
C LEU A 172 11.07 -9.48 13.87
N ASP A 173 11.85 -8.90 14.77
CA ASP A 173 11.42 -7.75 15.57
C ASP A 173 11.33 -6.46 14.73
N ASP A 174 12.25 -6.24 13.79
CA ASP A 174 12.19 -5.09 12.87
C ASP A 174 11.01 -5.24 11.89
N LEU A 175 10.83 -6.42 11.28
CA LEU A 175 9.67 -6.73 10.42
C LEU A 175 8.35 -6.37 11.11
N TYR A 176 8.18 -6.78 12.37
CA TYR A 176 6.99 -6.46 13.16
C TYR A 176 6.85 -4.96 13.41
N THR A 177 7.96 -4.28 13.76
CA THR A 177 7.97 -2.84 14.05
C THR A 177 7.62 -2.03 12.81
N GLN A 178 8.30 -2.28 11.68
CA GLN A 178 8.08 -1.55 10.43
C GLN A 178 6.68 -1.81 9.88
N SER A 179 6.19 -3.04 9.89
CA SER A 179 4.84 -3.35 9.40
C SER A 179 3.74 -2.74 10.28
N THR A 180 3.94 -2.70 11.60
CA THR A 180 3.03 -2.02 12.54
C THR A 180 3.00 -0.53 12.27
N ASN A 181 4.17 0.12 12.13
CA ASN A 181 4.27 1.55 11.82
C ASN A 181 3.73 1.88 10.42
N ALA A 182 3.94 1.01 9.43
CA ALA A 182 3.43 1.20 8.09
C ALA A 182 1.90 1.14 8.04
N TYR A 183 1.28 0.26 8.84
CA TYR A 183 -0.17 0.14 8.89
C TYR A 183 -0.82 1.19 9.81
N TYR A 184 -0.45 1.22 11.09
CA TYR A 184 -1.05 2.11 12.09
C TYR A 184 -0.50 3.53 12.06
N GLY A 185 0.71 3.75 11.56
CA GLY A 185 1.40 5.04 11.72
C GLY A 185 2.04 5.17 13.10
N GLN A 186 2.40 6.41 13.45
CA GLN A 186 3.01 6.74 14.73
C GLN A 186 2.14 7.75 15.48
N PHE A 187 2.06 7.61 16.79
CA PHE A 187 1.41 8.61 17.63
C PHE A 187 2.37 9.76 17.90
N ASP A 188 1.89 10.99 17.66
CA ASP A 188 2.56 12.18 18.15
C ASP A 188 2.44 12.21 19.67
N SER A 189 3.57 12.18 20.38
CA SER A 189 3.58 12.13 21.85
C SER A 189 3.09 13.42 22.51
N ALA A 190 3.10 14.55 21.79
CA ALA A 190 2.65 15.84 22.29
C ALA A 190 1.14 16.03 22.10
N THR A 191 0.57 15.56 20.98
CA THR A 191 -0.87 15.75 20.70
C THR A 191 -1.72 14.51 20.96
N GLY A 192 -1.10 13.32 20.99
CA GLY A 192 -1.81 12.04 21.02
C GLY A 192 -2.43 11.64 19.68
N ASP A 193 -2.26 12.47 18.64
CA ASP A 193 -2.82 12.20 17.33
C ASP A 193 -1.97 11.19 16.56
N ARG A 194 -2.65 10.36 15.78
CA ARG A 194 -2.00 9.43 14.87
C ARG A 194 -1.52 10.19 13.63
N THR A 195 -0.27 9.98 13.27
CA THR A 195 0.35 10.56 12.07
C THR A 195 0.88 9.45 11.15
N GLY A 196 0.57 9.58 9.86
CA GLY A 196 0.99 8.61 8.85
C GLY A 196 0.41 7.20 9.03
N GLY A 197 0.97 6.25 8.29
CA GLY A 197 0.44 4.89 8.19
C GLY A 197 -0.74 4.78 7.22
N ALA A 198 -1.03 3.55 6.78
CA ALA A 198 -2.06 3.31 5.76
C ALA A 198 -3.47 3.69 6.22
N ILE A 199 -3.80 3.53 7.51
CA ILE A 199 -5.12 3.95 8.00
C ILE A 199 -5.26 5.48 7.86
N TRP A 200 -4.25 6.23 8.30
CA TRP A 200 -4.26 7.69 8.19
C TRP A 200 -4.35 8.15 6.73
N ILE A 201 -3.56 7.55 5.83
CA ILE A 201 -3.61 7.85 4.40
C ILE A 201 -5.01 7.58 3.84
N TYR A 202 -5.60 6.43 4.17
CA TYR A 202 -6.93 6.05 3.67
C TYR A 202 -8.00 7.03 4.15
N ASP A 203 -8.00 7.38 5.44
CA ASP A 203 -8.92 8.37 6.03
C ASP A 203 -8.76 9.76 5.36
N HIS A 204 -7.51 10.19 5.14
CA HIS A 204 -7.24 11.50 4.53
C HIS A 204 -7.64 11.53 3.04
N ILE A 205 -7.48 10.44 2.30
CA ILE A 205 -7.95 10.37 0.92
C ILE A 205 -9.49 10.41 0.86
N GLN A 206 -10.19 9.77 1.81
CA GLN A 206 -11.64 9.89 1.91
C GLN A 206 -12.07 11.33 2.19
N HIS A 207 -11.38 12.02 3.09
CA HIS A 207 -11.68 13.42 3.40
C HIS A 207 -11.51 14.37 2.20
N LEU A 208 -10.64 14.06 1.24
CA LEU A 208 -10.54 14.85 -0.01
C LEU A 208 -11.79 14.79 -0.88
N SER A 209 -12.71 13.86 -0.61
CA SER A 209 -14.02 13.79 -1.27
C SER A 209 -15.14 14.48 -0.50
N SER A 210 -14.84 15.07 0.66
CA SER A 210 -15.81 15.81 1.47
C SER A 210 -16.10 17.18 0.87
N PHE A 211 -17.35 17.61 0.93
CA PHE A 211 -17.75 18.96 0.55
C PHE A 211 -18.66 19.58 1.60
N THR A 212 -18.50 20.88 1.83
CA THR A 212 -19.33 21.62 2.79
C THR A 212 -20.74 21.78 2.25
N VAL A 213 -21.71 21.16 2.93
CA VAL A 213 -23.14 21.40 2.66
C VAL A 213 -23.58 22.66 3.42
N LYS A 214 -23.95 23.71 2.69
CA LYS A 214 -24.58 24.91 3.27
C LYS A 214 -26.09 24.74 3.24
N LYS A 215 -26.76 25.00 4.38
CA LYS A 215 -28.21 25.05 4.45
C LYS A 215 -28.73 26.16 3.53
N TYR A 216 -29.69 25.84 2.67
CA TYR A 216 -30.32 26.83 1.79
C TYR A 216 -31.36 27.65 2.59
N GLY A 217 -31.22 28.98 2.55
CA GLY A 217 -32.18 29.93 3.10
C GLY A 217 -32.01 30.29 4.58
N ALA A 218 -31.69 31.57 4.81
CA ALA A 218 -32.20 32.35 5.93
C ALA A 218 -32.93 33.56 5.31
#